data_AF-A0A2K8XIQ7-F1
#
_entry.id   AF-A0A2K8XIQ7-F1
#
_cell.length_a   1.000
_cell.length_b   1.000
_cell.length_c   1.000
_cell.angle_alpha   90.00
_cell.angle_beta   90.00
_cell.angle_gamma   90.00
#
_symmetry.space_group_name_H-M   'P 1'
#
loop_
_entity.id
_entity.type
_entity.pdbx_description
1 polymer ?
#
loop_
_entity_poly.entity_id
_entity_poly.type
_entity_poly.pdbx_seq_one_letter_code
_entity_poly.pdbx_strand_id
1 'polypeptide(L)'
;MEITQIIKRDYETSPFVLNKISNAIEKAMLSVGNGTKEDANSISVSVLKTLLDRKEKDYKYVPTVEQVQDLVEEKLMGSQFPNVAKAYILYRDEQTRNRKTNIFEKRINLKPYEYPALNDYVDAIRHSYWIHSEFNFTSDIQDFKTKLTIVEQNAIKNTMLAISQIEVAVKSFWGDLYNKMPKPEIGSVGATFAESEVRHHDAYSHLLEILGLNNEFKNLKKKPVIMRRVQYLETALKNAKSEDNKEFAESILLFSLFIEHVSLFSQFLIIMAFNKHKNMLKGVSNVVEATSKEEQIHGDFGIDILKIIKDENPTWFDAEHAAQVQDLCKEAFESESNIVDWIFEAGELDFLPKDVINEFLKNRFNNSLESIGIEKVFEVNEKLIAQTEWFDDEIIGTKHGDFFVKRSINYSKRTKSITSDDLF
;
A
#
# COMPACT_ATOMS: atom_id res chain seq x y z
N MET A 1 -9.98 -44.02 15.52
CA MET A 1 -9.81 -42.56 15.32
C MET A 1 -10.35 -42.18 13.95
N GLU A 2 -10.77 -40.93 13.75
CA GLU A 2 -11.29 -40.46 12.45
C GLU A 2 -10.60 -39.16 12.01
N ILE A 3 -10.46 -39.00 10.68
CA ILE A 3 -10.07 -37.73 10.06
C ILE A 3 -11.35 -37.02 9.66
N THR A 4 -11.74 -35.99 10.40
CA THR A 4 -12.98 -35.22 10.16
C THR A 4 -12.75 -33.96 9.34
N GLN A 5 -11.51 -33.46 9.31
CA GLN A 5 -11.16 -32.18 8.68
C GLN A 5 -9.90 -32.30 7.81
N ILE A 6 -9.79 -31.39 6.85
CA ILE A 6 -8.63 -31.17 5.98
C ILE A 6 -8.34 -29.68 5.85
N ILE A 7 -7.06 -29.31 5.88
CA ILE A 7 -6.60 -27.93 5.64
C ILE A 7 -6.42 -27.76 4.12
N LYS A 8 -7.15 -26.81 3.54
CA LYS A 8 -7.07 -26.41 2.13
C LYS A 8 -5.80 -25.59 1.86
N ARG A 9 -5.58 -25.25 0.57
CA ARG A 9 -4.43 -24.44 0.12
C ARG A 9 -4.48 -22.98 0.57
N ASP A 10 -5.68 -22.46 0.82
CA ASP A 10 -5.96 -21.14 1.40
C ASP A 10 -5.90 -21.16 2.94
N TYR A 11 -5.38 -22.25 3.54
CA TYR A 11 -5.33 -22.51 4.98
C TYR A 11 -6.70 -22.66 5.68
N GLU A 12 -7.82 -22.62 4.95
CA GLU A 12 -9.13 -22.89 5.54
C GLU A 12 -9.31 -24.38 5.87
N THR A 13 -10.01 -24.67 6.97
CA THR A 13 -10.44 -26.03 7.29
C THR A 13 -11.75 -26.39 6.60
N SER A 14 -11.83 -27.59 6.02
CA SER A 14 -13.08 -28.12 5.47
C SER A 14 -13.33 -29.58 5.87
N PRO A 15 -14.58 -30.08 5.78
CA PRO A 15 -14.87 -31.48 6.07
C PRO A 15 -14.07 -32.43 5.17
N PHE A 16 -13.44 -33.43 5.76
CA PHE A 16 -12.73 -34.46 5.01
C PHE A 16 -13.72 -35.38 4.29
N VAL A 17 -13.54 -35.59 2.99
CA VAL A 17 -14.41 -36.43 2.17
C VAL A 17 -13.56 -37.38 1.34
N LEU A 18 -13.51 -38.65 1.73
CA LEU A 18 -12.71 -39.70 1.06
C LEU A 18 -13.03 -39.81 -0.44
N ASN A 19 -14.30 -39.64 -0.80
CA ASN A 19 -14.74 -39.72 -2.19
C ASN A 19 -14.06 -38.68 -3.10
N LYS A 20 -13.60 -37.54 -2.56
CA LYS A 20 -12.82 -36.56 -3.34
C LYS A 20 -11.45 -37.13 -3.77
N ILE A 21 -10.82 -37.93 -2.91
CA ILE A 21 -9.54 -38.59 -3.19
C ILE A 21 -9.76 -39.68 -4.24
N SER A 22 -10.76 -40.54 -4.03
CA SER A 22 -11.10 -41.61 -4.99
C SER A 22 -11.42 -41.05 -6.39
N ASN A 23 -12.28 -40.02 -6.47
CA ASN A 23 -12.61 -39.39 -7.75
C ASN A 23 -11.39 -38.76 -8.45
N ALA A 24 -10.43 -38.22 -7.71
CA ALA A 24 -9.21 -37.66 -8.30
C ALA A 24 -8.32 -38.77 -8.89
N ILE A 25 -8.21 -39.90 -8.20
CA ILE A 25 -7.47 -41.08 -8.68
C ILE A 25 -8.17 -41.69 -9.89
N GLU A 26 -9.50 -41.86 -9.84
CA GLU A 26 -10.32 -42.38 -10.94
C GLU A 26 -10.14 -41.54 -12.21
N LYS A 27 -10.17 -40.21 -12.09
CA LYS A 27 -9.89 -39.31 -13.24
C LYS A 27 -8.49 -39.53 -13.84
N ALA A 28 -7.47 -39.73 -13.00
CA ALA A 28 -6.13 -40.02 -13.50
C ALA A 28 -6.07 -41.40 -14.19
N MET A 29 -6.71 -42.43 -13.62
CA MET A 29 -6.81 -43.76 -14.23
C MET A 29 -7.50 -43.71 -15.60
N LEU A 30 -8.62 -42.99 -15.70
CA LEU A 30 -9.36 -42.81 -16.96
C LEU A 30 -8.53 -42.06 -18.01
N SER A 31 -7.73 -41.08 -17.61
CA SER A 31 -6.91 -40.28 -18.54
C SER A 31 -5.86 -41.09 -19.30
N VAL A 32 -5.41 -42.20 -18.73
CA VAL A 32 -4.43 -43.12 -19.34
C VAL A 32 -5.03 -44.47 -19.72
N GLY A 33 -6.34 -44.66 -19.51
CA GLY A 33 -7.04 -45.92 -19.76
C GLY A 33 -6.51 -47.10 -18.93
N ASN A 34 -6.01 -46.86 -17.72
CA ASN A 34 -5.45 -47.90 -16.84
C ASN A 34 -5.99 -47.78 -15.39
N GLY A 35 -6.75 -48.78 -14.95
CA GLY A 35 -7.38 -48.85 -13.63
C GLY A 35 -8.90 -48.66 -13.66
N THR A 36 -9.59 -49.14 -12.62
CA THR A 36 -11.05 -49.01 -12.45
C THR A 36 -11.42 -48.16 -11.24
N LYS A 37 -12.72 -47.91 -11.06
CA LYS A 37 -13.24 -47.22 -9.86
C LYS A 37 -12.95 -47.97 -8.57
N GLU A 38 -12.95 -49.30 -8.62
CA GLU A 38 -12.59 -50.17 -7.50
C GLU A 38 -11.11 -50.01 -7.13
N ASP A 39 -10.23 -49.92 -8.14
CA ASP A 39 -8.81 -49.64 -7.92
C ASP A 39 -8.60 -48.26 -7.29
N ALA A 40 -9.29 -47.23 -7.78
CA ALA A 40 -9.24 -45.88 -7.21
C ALA A 40 -9.71 -45.85 -5.74
N ASN A 41 -10.79 -46.56 -5.43
CA ASN A 41 -11.27 -46.74 -4.06
C ASN A 41 -10.24 -47.44 -3.18
N SER A 42 -9.62 -48.53 -3.65
CA SER A 42 -8.59 -49.27 -2.91
C SER A 42 -7.40 -48.38 -2.55
N ILE A 43 -6.90 -47.59 -3.51
CA ILE A 43 -5.80 -46.64 -3.27
C ILE A 43 -6.23 -45.55 -2.31
N SER A 44 -7.44 -45.00 -2.44
CA SER A 44 -7.95 -43.97 -1.52
C SER A 44 -8.04 -44.46 -0.08
N VAL A 45 -8.42 -45.73 0.13
CA VAL A 45 -8.45 -46.37 1.46
C VAL A 45 -7.03 -46.55 2.02
N SER A 46 -6.05 -46.88 1.17
CA SER A 46 -4.63 -46.96 1.56
C SER A 46 -4.07 -45.59 2.00
N VAL A 47 -4.45 -44.52 1.29
CA VAL A 47 -4.13 -43.14 1.69
C VAL A 47 -4.77 -42.81 3.04
N LEU A 48 -6.07 -43.09 3.20
CA LEU A 48 -6.77 -42.86 4.47
C LEU A 48 -6.12 -43.60 5.64
N LYS A 49 -5.71 -44.87 5.43
CA LYS A 49 -4.99 -45.64 6.45
C LYS A 49 -3.71 -44.92 6.89
N THR A 50 -2.92 -44.44 5.94
CA THR A 50 -1.67 -43.71 6.25
C THR A 50 -1.95 -42.40 7.01
N LEU A 51 -3.04 -41.70 6.69
CA LEU A 51 -3.47 -40.50 7.42
C LEU A 51 -3.93 -40.82 8.85
N LEU A 52 -4.64 -41.93 9.05
CA LEU A 52 -5.06 -42.40 10.37
C LEU A 52 -3.86 -42.79 11.23
N ASP A 53 -2.88 -43.50 10.67
CA ASP A 53 -1.64 -43.86 11.37
C ASP A 53 -0.86 -42.62 11.83
N ARG A 54 -0.88 -41.52 11.05
CA ARG A 54 -0.30 -40.24 11.45
C ARG A 54 -1.08 -39.59 12.59
N LYS A 55 -2.41 -39.63 12.55
CA LYS A 55 -3.28 -39.09 13.60
C LYS A 55 -3.15 -39.84 14.92
N GLU A 56 -2.91 -41.16 14.86
CA GLU A 56 -2.66 -41.96 16.06
C GLU A 56 -1.38 -41.54 16.78
N LYS A 57 -0.37 -41.05 16.04
CA LYS A 57 0.88 -40.53 16.61
C LYS A 57 0.77 -39.09 17.09
N ASP A 58 -0.07 -38.28 16.45
CA ASP A 58 -0.34 -36.90 16.83
C ASP A 58 -1.85 -36.61 16.80
N TYR A 59 -2.45 -36.50 17.98
CA TYR A 59 -3.89 -36.25 18.14
C TYR A 59 -4.34 -34.89 17.57
N LYS A 60 -3.42 -33.92 17.44
CA LYS A 60 -3.71 -32.60 16.83
C LYS A 60 -3.53 -32.59 15.32
N TYR A 61 -3.08 -33.70 14.72
CA TYR A 61 -2.85 -33.78 13.28
C TYR A 61 -4.14 -33.56 12.49
N VAL A 62 -4.07 -32.62 11.55
CA VAL A 62 -5.04 -32.38 10.50
C VAL A 62 -4.27 -32.38 9.17
N PRO A 63 -4.65 -33.25 8.21
CA PRO A 63 -3.93 -33.32 6.94
C PRO A 63 -4.15 -32.06 6.10
N THR A 64 -3.13 -31.67 5.34
CA THR A 64 -3.27 -30.65 4.29
C THR A 64 -3.60 -31.29 2.95
N VAL A 65 -4.17 -30.51 2.02
CA VAL A 65 -4.41 -30.98 0.64
C VAL A 65 -3.11 -31.47 -0.02
N GLU A 66 -1.98 -30.79 0.18
CA GLU A 66 -0.70 -31.20 -0.40
C GLU A 66 -0.20 -32.52 0.20
N GLN A 67 -0.31 -32.72 1.51
CA GLN A 67 0.04 -33.99 2.16
C GLN A 67 -0.80 -35.16 1.64
N VAL A 68 -2.09 -34.92 1.36
CA VAL A 68 -2.96 -35.94 0.74
C VAL A 68 -2.50 -36.25 -0.69
N GLN A 69 -2.14 -35.24 -1.48
CA GLN A 69 -1.65 -35.45 -2.84
C GLN A 69 -0.31 -36.19 -2.87
N ASP A 70 0.63 -35.85 -2.00
CA ASP A 70 1.91 -36.56 -1.87
C ASP A 70 1.71 -38.04 -1.54
N LEU A 71 0.77 -38.34 -0.64
CA LEU A 71 0.40 -39.72 -0.31
C LEU A 71 -0.25 -40.46 -1.48
N VAL A 72 -1.12 -39.79 -2.25
CA VAL A 72 -1.73 -40.38 -3.45
C VAL A 72 -0.64 -40.75 -4.46
N GLU A 73 0.34 -39.87 -4.68
CA GLU A 73 1.48 -40.13 -5.57
C GLU A 73 2.31 -41.30 -5.07
N GLU A 74 2.66 -41.34 -3.78
CA GLU A 74 3.39 -42.45 -3.16
C GLU A 74 2.65 -43.78 -3.34
N LYS A 75 1.34 -43.82 -3.06
CA LYS A 75 0.53 -45.04 -3.19
C LYS A 75 0.34 -45.47 -4.63
N LEU A 76 0.20 -44.54 -5.57
CA LEU A 76 0.14 -44.87 -7.00
C LEU A 76 1.48 -45.40 -7.51
N MET A 77 2.60 -44.79 -7.14
CA MET A 77 3.95 -45.26 -7.51
C MET A 77 4.27 -46.65 -6.93
N GLY A 78 3.83 -46.93 -5.70
CA GLY A 78 3.99 -48.23 -5.05
C GLY A 78 2.98 -49.30 -5.47
N SER A 79 2.08 -49.00 -6.41
CA SER A 79 1.05 -49.93 -6.91
C SER A 79 1.39 -50.49 -8.28
N GLN A 80 0.47 -51.25 -8.87
CA GLN A 80 0.54 -51.72 -10.25
C GLN A 80 0.29 -50.62 -11.31
N PHE A 81 0.11 -49.35 -10.91
CA PHE A 81 -0.29 -48.24 -11.78
C PHE A 81 0.77 -47.12 -11.91
N PRO A 82 2.04 -47.40 -12.27
CA PRO A 82 3.09 -46.37 -12.37
C PRO A 82 2.83 -45.35 -13.49
N ASN A 83 2.13 -45.72 -14.56
CA ASN A 83 1.72 -44.79 -15.62
C ASN A 83 0.63 -43.82 -15.14
N VAL A 84 -0.30 -44.27 -14.28
CA VAL A 84 -1.29 -43.41 -13.64
C VAL A 84 -0.61 -42.45 -12.66
N ALA A 85 0.37 -42.93 -11.89
CA ALA A 85 1.17 -42.09 -10.99
C ALA A 85 1.82 -40.93 -11.75
N LYS A 86 2.48 -41.22 -12.88
CA LYS A 86 3.10 -40.21 -13.74
C LYS A 86 2.07 -39.20 -14.26
N ALA A 87 0.91 -39.66 -14.74
CA ALA A 87 -0.15 -38.78 -15.22
C ALA A 87 -0.71 -37.88 -14.11
N TYR A 88 -0.90 -38.43 -12.90
CA TYR A 88 -1.35 -37.69 -11.73
C TYR A 88 -0.36 -36.58 -11.35
N ILE A 89 0.94 -36.91 -11.28
CA ILE A 89 2.02 -35.95 -10.97
C ILE A 89 2.06 -34.82 -12.00
N LEU A 90 2.06 -35.17 -13.29
CA LEU A 90 2.09 -34.17 -14.37
C LEU A 90 0.86 -33.26 -14.36
N TYR A 91 -0.33 -33.82 -14.12
CA TYR A 91 -1.55 -33.03 -13.99
C TYR A 91 -1.50 -32.11 -12.75
N ARG A 92 -1.02 -32.60 -11.59
CA ARG A 92 -0.85 -31.77 -10.39
C ARG A 92 0.11 -30.61 -10.64
N ASP A 93 1.24 -30.87 -11.30
CA ASP A 93 2.23 -29.85 -11.67
C ASP A 93 1.63 -28.82 -12.64
N GLU A 94 0.95 -29.28 -13.69
CA GLU A 94 0.26 -28.41 -14.66
C GLU A 94 -0.80 -27.54 -13.96
N GLN A 95 -1.62 -28.13 -13.09
CA GLN A 95 -2.60 -27.37 -12.33
C GLN A 95 -1.95 -26.40 -11.34
N THR A 96 -0.77 -26.70 -10.83
CA THR A 96 0.00 -25.79 -9.96
C THR A 96 0.54 -24.62 -10.76
N ARG A 97 1.06 -24.87 -11.96
CA ARG A 97 1.46 -23.81 -12.90
C ARG A 97 0.29 -22.93 -13.31
N ASN A 98 -0.87 -23.52 -13.64
CA ASN A 98 -2.07 -22.78 -14.03
C ASN A 98 -2.67 -21.95 -12.88
N ARG A 99 -2.34 -22.27 -11.63
CA ARG A 99 -2.76 -21.49 -10.45
C ARG A 99 -1.79 -20.37 -10.10
N LYS A 100 -0.57 -20.36 -10.65
CA LYS A 100 0.34 -19.24 -10.42
C LYS A 100 -0.25 -18.02 -11.10
N THR A 101 -0.54 -17.01 -10.30
CA THR A 101 -0.89 -15.70 -10.80
C THR A 101 0.37 -15.01 -11.30
N ASN A 102 0.19 -14.10 -12.25
CA ASN A 102 1.20 -13.18 -12.71
C ASN A 102 0.54 -11.82 -12.82
N ILE A 103 0.91 -10.89 -11.95
CA ILE A 103 0.30 -9.57 -11.83
C ILE A 103 0.49 -8.74 -13.11
N PHE A 104 1.55 -9.01 -13.87
CA PHE A 104 1.87 -8.36 -15.13
C PHE A 104 1.19 -9.01 -16.35
N GLU A 105 0.61 -10.20 -16.21
CA GLU A 105 -0.08 -10.88 -17.31
C GLU A 105 -1.53 -10.41 -17.44
N LYS A 106 -1.97 -10.13 -18.68
CA LYS A 106 -3.34 -9.69 -18.93
C LYS A 106 -4.36 -10.77 -18.64
N ARG A 107 -5.33 -10.45 -17.78
CA ARG A 107 -6.54 -11.25 -17.62
C ARG A 107 -7.67 -10.71 -18.50
N ILE A 108 -8.19 -11.55 -19.38
CA ILE A 108 -9.30 -11.17 -20.29
C ILE A 108 -10.64 -11.14 -19.55
N ASN A 109 -10.88 -12.10 -18.66
CA ASN A 109 -12.13 -12.23 -17.94
C ASN A 109 -12.21 -11.23 -16.77
N LEU A 110 -13.35 -10.57 -16.59
CA LEU A 110 -13.55 -9.64 -15.48
C LEU A 110 -13.50 -10.35 -14.12
N LYS A 111 -14.17 -11.50 -14.00
CA LYS A 111 -14.26 -12.31 -12.78
C LYS A 111 -13.88 -13.78 -13.05
N PRO A 112 -13.45 -14.54 -12.03
CA PRO A 112 -13.13 -14.09 -10.67
C PRO A 112 -11.89 -13.17 -10.64
N TYR A 113 -11.74 -12.40 -9.56
CA TYR A 113 -10.52 -11.60 -9.32
C TYR A 113 -9.39 -12.52 -8.85
N GLU A 114 -8.17 -12.23 -9.29
CA GLU A 114 -6.94 -12.90 -8.83
C GLU A 114 -6.48 -12.28 -7.51
N TYR A 115 -6.70 -10.97 -7.35
CA TYR A 115 -6.33 -10.22 -6.13
C TYR A 115 -7.54 -9.49 -5.55
N PRO A 116 -8.56 -10.21 -5.04
CA PRO A 116 -9.82 -9.61 -4.61
C PRO A 116 -9.67 -8.60 -3.47
N ALA A 117 -8.69 -8.78 -2.58
CA ALA A 117 -8.42 -7.86 -1.47
C ALA A 117 -8.03 -6.45 -1.95
N LEU A 118 -7.45 -6.31 -3.15
CA LEU A 118 -7.10 -5.00 -3.68
C LEU A 118 -8.33 -4.11 -3.96
N ASN A 119 -9.50 -4.72 -4.11
CA ASN A 119 -10.74 -3.96 -4.33
C ASN A 119 -11.15 -3.14 -3.10
N ASP A 120 -10.68 -3.50 -1.90
CA ASP A 120 -10.98 -2.77 -0.66
C ASP A 120 -10.43 -1.33 -0.72
N TYR A 121 -9.35 -1.09 -1.47
CA TYR A 121 -8.77 0.25 -1.69
C TYR A 121 -9.70 1.18 -2.49
N VAL A 122 -10.50 0.64 -3.41
CA VAL A 122 -11.52 1.43 -4.12
C VAL A 122 -12.56 1.94 -3.13
N ASP A 123 -13.03 1.07 -2.25
CA ASP A 123 -14.00 1.45 -1.24
C ASP A 123 -13.36 2.37 -0.21
N ALA A 124 -12.09 2.17 0.18
CA ALA A 124 -11.37 3.05 1.08
C ALA A 124 -11.37 4.51 0.59
N ILE A 125 -11.02 4.75 -0.67
CA ILE A 125 -11.05 6.09 -1.27
C ILE A 125 -12.46 6.66 -1.37
N ARG A 126 -13.46 5.83 -1.71
CA ARG A 126 -14.86 6.29 -1.72
C ARG A 126 -15.34 6.75 -0.34
N HIS A 127 -14.85 6.13 0.73
CA HIS A 127 -15.18 6.54 2.09
C HIS A 127 -14.44 7.80 2.53
N SER A 128 -13.20 8.02 2.07
CA SER A 128 -12.42 9.22 2.33
C SER A 128 -12.76 10.41 1.42
N TYR A 129 -13.54 10.18 0.35
CA TYR A 129 -13.84 11.18 -0.68
C TYR A 129 -14.20 12.57 -0.12
N TRP A 130 -13.49 13.58 -0.61
CA TRP A 130 -13.64 14.97 -0.20
C TRP A 130 -13.32 15.93 -1.35
N ILE A 131 -13.91 17.12 -1.35
CA ILE A 131 -13.53 18.21 -2.26
C ILE A 131 -13.27 19.47 -1.44
N HIS A 132 -12.29 20.28 -1.85
CA HIS A 132 -11.86 21.44 -1.05
C HIS A 132 -12.99 22.45 -0.78
N SER A 133 -14.00 22.51 -1.66
CA SER A 133 -15.17 23.37 -1.51
C SER A 133 -16.11 22.99 -0.36
N GLU A 134 -15.93 21.82 0.27
CA GLU A 134 -16.62 21.42 1.51
C GLU A 134 -16.04 22.10 2.76
N PHE A 135 -14.84 22.71 2.66
CA PHE A 135 -14.16 23.37 3.76
C PHE A 135 -14.27 24.89 3.68
N ASN A 136 -14.10 25.56 4.82
CA ASN A 136 -14.11 27.02 4.92
C ASN A 136 -12.73 27.51 5.37
N PHE A 137 -12.14 28.42 4.58
CA PHE A 137 -10.80 28.97 4.79
C PHE A 137 -10.78 30.44 5.25
N THR A 138 -11.94 31.06 5.56
CA THR A 138 -11.98 32.49 5.96
C THR A 138 -11.12 32.78 7.18
N SER A 139 -11.21 31.93 8.20
CA SER A 139 -10.40 32.05 9.42
C SER A 139 -8.92 31.92 9.11
N ASP A 140 -8.58 31.03 8.19
CA ASP A 140 -7.23 30.63 7.85
C ASP A 140 -6.51 31.75 7.10
N ILE A 141 -7.21 32.42 6.18
CA ILE A 141 -6.71 33.63 5.51
C ILE A 141 -6.41 34.72 6.55
N GLN A 142 -7.30 34.93 7.53
CA GLN A 142 -7.10 35.93 8.57
C GLN A 142 -5.94 35.55 9.51
N ASP A 143 -5.86 34.28 9.91
CA ASP A 143 -4.78 33.75 10.73
C ASP A 143 -3.44 33.98 10.02
N PHE A 144 -3.33 33.57 8.77
CA PHE A 144 -2.12 33.69 7.95
C PHE A 144 -1.69 35.13 7.71
N LYS A 145 -2.64 36.03 7.41
CA LYS A 145 -2.32 37.43 7.08
C LYS A 145 -2.06 38.32 8.30
N THR A 146 -2.59 37.98 9.49
CA THR A 146 -2.59 38.93 10.62
C THR A 146 -2.20 38.37 11.98
N LYS A 147 -2.31 37.05 12.22
CA LYS A 147 -2.09 36.48 13.55
C LYS A 147 -0.79 35.70 13.68
N LEU A 148 -0.34 35.04 12.62
CA LEU A 148 0.93 34.33 12.62
C LEU A 148 2.09 35.33 12.77
N THR A 149 3.09 34.94 13.57
CA THR A 149 4.37 35.65 13.60
C THR A 149 5.09 35.50 12.25
N ILE A 150 6.13 36.30 12.01
CA ILE A 150 6.92 36.21 10.77
C ILE A 150 7.56 34.81 10.62
N VAL A 151 8.02 34.22 11.72
CA VAL A 151 8.60 32.87 11.76
C VAL A 151 7.54 31.83 11.37
N GLU A 152 6.37 31.91 11.99
CA GLU A 152 5.26 30.98 11.74
C GLU A 152 4.68 31.12 10.34
N GLN A 153 4.51 32.35 9.85
CA GLN A 153 4.03 32.63 8.51
C GLN A 153 5.02 32.08 7.47
N ASN A 154 6.34 32.20 7.69
CA ASN A 154 7.33 31.61 6.82
C ASN A 154 7.26 30.08 6.81
N ALA A 155 7.15 29.45 7.99
CA ALA A 155 7.02 28.00 8.10
C ALA A 155 5.78 27.50 7.34
N ILE A 156 4.59 28.07 7.60
CA ILE A 156 3.35 27.69 6.91
C ILE A 156 3.46 27.92 5.41
N LYS A 157 4.00 29.06 4.98
CA LYS A 157 4.19 29.37 3.57
C LYS A 157 5.08 28.33 2.88
N ASN A 158 6.27 28.06 3.43
CA ASN A 158 7.22 27.12 2.83
C ASN A 158 6.65 25.69 2.85
N THR A 159 5.93 25.31 3.90
CA THR A 159 5.19 24.04 3.99
C THR A 159 4.14 23.92 2.89
N MET A 160 3.30 24.95 2.68
CA MET A 160 2.31 24.96 1.60
C MET A 160 2.96 24.84 0.22
N LEU A 161 4.05 25.59 -0.02
CA LEU A 161 4.80 25.51 -1.27
C LEU A 161 5.41 24.11 -1.50
N ALA A 162 5.92 23.46 -0.45
CA ALA A 162 6.46 22.10 -0.52
C ALA A 162 5.40 21.05 -0.86
N ILE A 163 4.20 21.15 -0.26
CA ILE A 163 3.09 20.25 -0.59
C ILE A 163 2.65 20.47 -2.04
N SER A 164 2.37 21.72 -2.41
CA SER A 164 1.92 22.05 -3.76
C SER A 164 2.92 21.64 -4.84
N GLN A 165 4.23 21.59 -4.54
CA GLN A 165 5.22 21.15 -5.53
C GLN A 165 5.01 19.69 -5.95
N ILE A 166 4.56 18.83 -5.04
CA ILE A 166 4.23 17.43 -5.32
C ILE A 166 2.81 17.33 -5.88
N GLU A 167 1.82 17.95 -5.22
CA GLU A 167 0.40 17.77 -5.55
C GLU A 167 -0.04 18.48 -6.83
N VAL A 168 0.64 19.56 -7.21
CA VAL A 168 0.36 20.27 -8.47
C VAL A 168 1.11 19.62 -9.65
N ALA A 169 2.06 18.71 -9.38
CA ALA A 169 2.70 17.92 -10.42
C ALA A 169 1.76 16.78 -10.85
N VAL A 170 1.68 16.52 -12.16
CA VAL A 170 0.76 15.53 -12.73
C VAL A 170 1.15 14.12 -12.27
N LYS A 171 0.44 13.55 -11.28
CA LYS A 171 0.61 12.16 -10.83
C LYS A 171 -0.14 11.18 -11.73
N SER A 172 0.31 11.00 -12.98
CA SER A 172 -0.29 10.01 -13.90
C SER A 172 0.02 8.56 -13.50
N PHE A 173 0.95 8.35 -12.57
CA PHE A 173 1.45 7.04 -12.16
C PHE A 173 0.34 6.03 -11.85
N TRP A 174 -0.60 6.39 -10.96
CA TRP A 174 -1.70 5.50 -10.58
C TRP A 174 -2.67 5.21 -11.74
N GLY A 175 -2.97 6.21 -12.57
CA GLY A 175 -3.85 6.06 -13.73
C GLY A 175 -3.25 5.17 -14.82
N ASP A 176 -1.92 5.16 -14.95
CA ASP A 176 -1.19 4.37 -15.94
C ASP A 176 -0.91 2.91 -15.49
N LEU A 177 -1.21 2.57 -14.23
CA LEU A 177 -0.87 1.28 -13.63
C LEU A 177 -1.42 0.07 -14.42
N TYR A 178 -2.64 0.19 -14.96
CA TYR A 178 -3.29 -0.86 -15.74
C TYR A 178 -2.52 -1.23 -17.03
N ASN A 179 -1.71 -0.31 -17.56
CA ASN A 179 -0.89 -0.59 -18.74
C ASN A 179 0.21 -1.63 -18.46
N LYS A 180 0.69 -1.69 -17.21
CA LYS A 180 1.75 -2.61 -16.77
C LYS A 180 1.22 -3.79 -15.98
N MET A 181 0.15 -3.59 -15.20
CA MET A 181 -0.58 -4.63 -14.48
C MET A 181 -2.03 -4.72 -14.99
N PRO A 182 -2.24 -5.37 -16.15
CA PRO A 182 -3.53 -5.44 -16.84
C PRO A 182 -4.54 -6.39 -16.16
N LYS A 183 -4.88 -6.08 -14.90
CA LYS A 183 -5.88 -6.74 -14.07
C LYS A 183 -7.05 -5.77 -13.81
N PRO A 184 -8.32 -6.17 -14.06
CA PRO A 184 -9.48 -5.30 -13.84
C PRO A 184 -9.58 -4.67 -12.45
N GLU A 185 -9.25 -5.43 -11.40
CA GLU A 185 -9.24 -4.96 -10.00
C GLU A 185 -8.17 -3.88 -9.76
N ILE A 186 -6.97 -4.02 -10.36
CA ILE A 186 -5.90 -3.02 -10.28
C ILE A 186 -6.28 -1.77 -11.08
N GLY A 187 -6.86 -1.94 -12.27
CA GLY A 187 -7.36 -0.82 -13.07
C GLY A 187 -8.46 -0.02 -12.36
N SER A 188 -9.30 -0.68 -11.56
CA SER A 188 -10.32 -0.02 -10.75
C SER A 188 -9.70 0.85 -9.65
N VAL A 189 -8.68 0.35 -8.96
CA VAL A 189 -7.93 1.12 -7.96
C VAL A 189 -7.19 2.29 -8.62
N GLY A 190 -6.43 2.02 -9.69
CA GLY A 190 -5.66 3.05 -10.39
C GLY A 190 -6.50 4.21 -10.92
N ALA A 191 -7.68 3.93 -11.48
CA ALA A 191 -8.62 4.97 -11.90
C ALA A 191 -9.22 5.76 -10.73
N THR A 192 -9.47 5.09 -9.59
CA THR A 192 -10.00 5.73 -8.38
C THR A 192 -8.96 6.65 -7.75
N PHE A 193 -7.71 6.20 -7.66
CA PHE A 193 -6.60 7.00 -7.15
C PHE A 193 -6.30 8.19 -8.08
N ALA A 194 -6.29 7.96 -9.40
CA ALA A 194 -6.10 9.04 -10.36
C ALA A 194 -7.13 10.16 -10.21
N GLU A 195 -8.38 9.85 -9.86
CA GLU A 195 -9.39 10.88 -9.56
C GLU A 195 -9.11 11.60 -8.23
N SER A 196 -8.68 10.88 -7.19
CA SER A 196 -8.30 11.52 -5.92
C SER A 196 -7.17 12.54 -6.07
N GLU A 197 -6.20 12.25 -6.94
CA GLU A 197 -5.10 13.18 -7.25
C GLU A 197 -5.58 14.47 -7.93
N VAL A 198 -6.67 14.41 -8.72
CA VAL A 198 -7.29 15.62 -9.26
C VAL A 198 -7.87 16.48 -8.13
N ARG A 199 -8.49 15.85 -7.11
CA ARG A 199 -9.05 16.56 -5.96
C ARG A 199 -7.94 17.17 -5.08
N HIS A 200 -6.84 16.47 -4.90
CA HIS A 200 -5.64 16.99 -4.21
C HIS A 200 -5.10 18.22 -4.95
N HIS A 201 -4.87 18.08 -6.27
CA HIS A 201 -4.42 19.17 -7.13
C HIS A 201 -5.30 20.41 -7.00
N ASP A 202 -6.63 20.26 -7.15
CA ASP A 202 -7.58 21.36 -7.07
C ASP A 202 -7.53 22.05 -5.70
N ALA A 203 -7.43 21.27 -4.62
CA ALA A 203 -7.35 21.78 -3.26
C ALA A 203 -6.10 22.64 -3.03
N TYR A 204 -4.91 22.12 -3.36
CA TYR A 204 -3.67 22.85 -3.12
C TYR A 204 -3.47 24.01 -4.09
N SER A 205 -3.99 23.92 -5.31
CA SER A 205 -4.08 25.04 -6.24
C SER A 205 -4.94 26.18 -5.67
N HIS A 206 -6.12 25.86 -5.14
CA HIS A 206 -6.99 26.83 -4.48
C HIS A 206 -6.34 27.46 -3.25
N LEU A 207 -5.65 26.68 -2.41
CA LEU A 207 -4.95 27.20 -1.24
C LEU A 207 -3.81 28.16 -1.62
N LEU A 208 -3.06 27.90 -2.68
CA LEU A 208 -2.06 28.83 -3.20
C LEU A 208 -2.68 30.16 -3.64
N GLU A 209 -3.87 30.11 -4.25
CA GLU A 209 -4.59 31.30 -4.70
C GLU A 209 -5.06 32.17 -3.54
N ILE A 210 -5.83 31.60 -2.60
CA ILE A 210 -6.44 32.38 -1.50
C ILE A 210 -5.41 32.91 -0.49
N LEU A 211 -4.26 32.25 -0.36
CA LEU A 211 -3.13 32.70 0.45
C LEU A 211 -2.20 33.67 -0.29
N GLY A 212 -2.39 33.87 -1.61
CA GLY A 212 -1.59 34.79 -2.41
C GLY A 212 -0.18 34.28 -2.74
N LEU A 213 0.02 32.97 -2.79
CA LEU A 213 1.33 32.31 -2.92
C LEU A 213 1.71 31.95 -4.36
N ASN A 214 0.84 32.20 -5.35
CA ASN A 214 1.07 31.87 -6.76
C ASN A 214 2.42 32.37 -7.32
N ASN A 215 2.83 33.59 -6.97
CA ASN A 215 4.10 34.14 -7.42
C ASN A 215 5.32 33.45 -6.78
N GLU A 216 5.22 33.07 -5.51
CA GLU A 216 6.28 32.30 -4.84
C GLU A 216 6.37 30.89 -5.42
N PHE A 217 5.22 30.25 -5.66
CA PHE A 217 5.15 28.93 -6.29
C PHE A 217 5.80 28.92 -7.69
N LYS A 218 5.50 29.91 -8.54
CA LYS A 218 6.12 30.06 -9.87
C LYS A 218 7.65 30.13 -9.82
N ASN A 219 8.19 30.70 -8.74
CA ASN A 219 9.64 30.86 -8.55
C ASN A 219 10.26 29.72 -7.72
N LEU A 220 9.46 28.77 -7.24
CA LEU A 220 9.90 27.72 -6.31
C LEU A 220 11.04 26.86 -6.89
N LYS A 221 10.97 26.53 -8.19
CA LYS A 221 12.02 25.79 -8.92
C LYS A 221 13.39 26.48 -8.96
N LYS A 222 13.50 27.75 -8.57
CA LYS A 222 14.79 28.44 -8.49
C LYS A 222 15.52 28.14 -7.18
N LYS A 223 14.84 27.56 -6.18
CA LYS A 223 15.45 27.19 -4.90
C LYS A 223 16.23 25.89 -5.04
N PRO A 224 17.53 25.84 -4.70
CA PRO A 224 18.36 24.64 -4.84
C PRO A 224 17.81 23.42 -4.08
N VAL A 225 17.27 23.63 -2.87
CA VAL A 225 16.67 22.55 -2.06
C VAL A 225 15.47 21.90 -2.75
N ILE A 226 14.64 22.69 -3.42
CA ILE A 226 13.49 22.19 -4.20
C ILE A 226 13.98 21.42 -5.42
N MET A 227 15.00 21.93 -6.13
CA MET A 227 15.53 21.22 -7.29
C MET A 227 16.18 19.89 -6.92
N ARG A 228 16.87 19.81 -5.76
CA ARG A 228 17.41 18.54 -5.25
C ARG A 228 16.28 17.53 -4.96
N ARG A 229 15.20 17.98 -4.34
CA ARG A 229 14.01 17.16 -4.10
C ARG A 229 13.38 16.67 -5.41
N VAL A 230 13.20 17.56 -6.39
CA VAL A 230 12.69 17.20 -7.73
C VAL A 230 13.55 16.13 -8.39
N GLN A 231 14.88 16.25 -8.35
CA GLN A 231 15.79 15.26 -8.92
C GLN A 231 15.63 13.87 -8.30
N TYR A 232 15.48 13.81 -6.97
CA TYR A 232 15.23 12.55 -6.27
C TYR A 232 13.86 11.95 -6.64
N LEU A 233 12.80 12.77 -6.70
CA LEU A 233 11.45 12.32 -7.12
C LEU A 233 11.45 11.80 -8.57
N GLU A 234 12.12 12.51 -9.48
CA GLU A 234 12.29 12.06 -10.88
C GLU A 234 13.09 10.76 -10.98
N THR A 235 14.08 10.57 -10.11
CA THR A 235 14.87 9.33 -10.04
C THR A 235 14.00 8.16 -9.60
N ALA A 236 13.15 8.33 -8.58
CA ALA A 236 12.21 7.31 -8.13
C ALA A 236 11.22 6.89 -9.24
N LEU A 237 10.80 7.86 -10.07
CA LEU A 237 9.86 7.66 -11.17
C LEU A 237 10.52 7.34 -12.53
N LYS A 238 11.85 7.26 -12.59
CA LYS A 238 12.61 7.08 -13.85
C LYS A 238 12.14 5.87 -14.64
N ASN A 239 11.84 4.77 -13.96
CA ASN A 239 11.47 3.49 -14.55
C ASN A 239 9.95 3.25 -14.54
N ALA A 240 9.13 4.26 -14.21
CA ALA A 240 7.67 4.14 -14.15
C ALA A 240 7.02 3.76 -15.49
N LYS A 241 7.75 3.91 -16.61
CA LYS A 241 7.32 3.51 -17.95
C LYS A 241 8.18 2.40 -18.56
N SER A 242 9.07 1.77 -17.78
CA SER A 242 9.93 0.71 -18.29
C SER A 242 9.13 -0.49 -18.77
N GLU A 243 9.56 -1.13 -19.86
CA GLU A 243 9.02 -2.41 -20.32
C GLU A 243 9.57 -3.60 -19.51
N ASP A 244 10.65 -3.40 -18.74
CA ASP A 244 11.13 -4.39 -17.79
C ASP A 244 10.29 -4.32 -16.50
N ASN A 245 9.60 -5.42 -16.18
CA ASN A 245 8.77 -5.53 -14.99
C ASN A 245 9.57 -5.41 -13.68
N LYS A 246 10.85 -5.80 -13.68
CA LYS A 246 11.71 -5.63 -12.50
C LYS A 246 12.00 -4.15 -12.26
N GLU A 247 12.42 -3.43 -13.30
CA GLU A 247 12.65 -1.98 -13.21
C GLU A 247 11.37 -1.21 -12.86
N PHE A 248 10.22 -1.64 -13.39
CA PHE A 248 8.94 -1.04 -13.04
C PHE A 248 8.54 -1.32 -11.57
N ALA A 249 8.81 -2.52 -11.06
CA ALA A 249 8.62 -2.85 -9.65
C ALA A 249 9.47 -1.98 -8.72
N GLU A 250 10.71 -1.66 -9.12
CA GLU A 250 11.55 -0.70 -8.39
C GLU A 250 10.92 0.70 -8.34
N SER A 251 10.32 1.18 -9.44
CA SER A 251 9.61 2.46 -9.42
C SER A 251 8.36 2.45 -8.53
N ILE A 252 7.59 1.36 -8.49
CA ILE A 252 6.49 1.22 -7.52
C ILE A 252 7.02 1.27 -6.09
N LEU A 253 8.13 0.59 -5.82
CA LEU A 253 8.75 0.57 -4.50
C LEU A 253 9.09 1.98 -4.04
N LEU A 254 9.87 2.71 -4.82
CA LEU A 254 10.35 4.03 -4.44
C LEU A 254 9.19 5.04 -4.36
N PHE A 255 8.26 4.98 -5.30
CA PHE A 255 7.09 5.85 -5.31
C PHE A 255 6.21 5.61 -4.07
N SER A 256 5.81 4.36 -3.82
CA SER A 256 4.90 4.06 -2.71
C SER A 256 5.55 4.23 -1.34
N LEU A 257 6.79 3.77 -1.14
CA LEU A 257 7.42 3.81 0.17
C LEU A 257 7.92 5.20 0.56
N PHE A 258 8.44 5.99 -0.39
CA PHE A 258 9.12 7.24 -0.07
C PHE A 258 8.37 8.48 -0.56
N ILE A 259 7.64 8.41 -1.67
CA ILE A 259 6.85 9.55 -2.16
C ILE A 259 5.52 9.61 -1.41
N GLU A 260 4.68 8.59 -1.56
CA GLU A 260 3.33 8.57 -0.96
C GLU A 260 3.40 8.51 0.59
N HIS A 261 4.17 7.59 1.17
CA HIS A 261 4.20 7.38 2.65
C HIS A 261 5.01 8.41 3.46
N VAL A 262 5.89 9.19 2.82
CA VAL A 262 6.88 10.00 3.55
C VAL A 262 7.02 11.43 3.04
N SER A 263 7.16 11.65 1.73
CA SER A 263 7.60 12.95 1.21
C SER A 263 6.68 14.10 1.62
N LEU A 264 5.38 13.89 1.78
CA LEU A 264 4.41 14.92 2.20
C LEU A 264 4.16 14.98 3.71
N PHE A 265 4.56 13.95 4.46
CA PHE A 265 4.09 13.73 5.82
C PHE A 265 4.70 14.69 6.84
N SER A 266 5.93 15.17 6.63
CA SER A 266 6.49 16.22 7.49
C SER A 266 5.71 17.53 7.35
N GLN A 267 5.28 17.86 6.14
CA GLN A 267 4.49 19.05 5.86
C GLN A 267 3.07 18.94 6.44
N PHE A 268 2.47 17.74 6.35
CA PHE A 268 1.18 17.46 6.98
C PHE A 268 1.26 17.62 8.50
N LEU A 269 2.29 17.04 9.13
CA LEU A 269 2.54 17.16 10.56
C LEU A 269 2.65 18.64 10.98
N ILE A 270 3.40 19.45 10.24
CA ILE A 270 3.59 20.88 10.54
C ILE A 270 2.24 21.61 10.55
N ILE A 271 1.43 21.48 9.50
CA ILE A 271 0.13 22.18 9.42
C ILE A 271 -0.81 21.72 10.53
N MET A 272 -0.91 20.40 10.77
CA MET A 272 -1.80 19.88 11.81
C MET A 272 -1.34 20.30 13.21
N ALA A 273 -0.03 20.45 13.44
CA ALA A 273 0.51 20.91 14.72
C ALA A 273 0.10 22.37 15.03
N PHE A 274 0.00 23.24 14.02
CA PHE A 274 -0.52 24.60 14.22
C PHE A 274 -1.97 24.60 14.72
N ASN A 275 -2.82 23.73 14.16
CA ASN A 275 -4.19 23.61 14.63
C ASN A 275 -4.24 23.01 16.05
N LYS A 276 -3.49 21.93 16.31
CA LYS A 276 -3.42 21.28 17.62
C LYS A 276 -2.98 22.22 18.74
N HIS A 277 -1.89 22.97 18.51
CA HIS A 277 -1.24 23.77 19.58
C HIS A 277 -1.71 25.23 19.63
N LYS A 278 -2.15 25.80 18.50
CA LYS A 278 -2.56 27.21 18.42
C LYS A 278 -4.02 27.43 18.03
N ASN A 279 -4.76 26.37 17.68
CA ASN A 279 -6.17 26.45 17.25
C ASN A 279 -6.37 27.41 16.05
N MET A 280 -5.38 27.45 15.15
CA MET A 280 -5.33 28.26 13.93
C MET A 280 -5.28 27.35 12.70
N LEU A 281 -5.59 27.90 11.52
CA LEU A 281 -5.52 27.18 10.23
C LEU A 281 -6.43 25.94 10.19
N LYS A 282 -7.66 26.06 10.70
CA LYS A 282 -8.61 24.95 10.84
C LYS A 282 -9.04 24.36 9.50
N GLY A 283 -9.40 25.22 8.54
CA GLY A 283 -9.80 24.79 7.21
C GLY A 283 -8.65 24.09 6.48
N VAL A 284 -7.45 24.66 6.53
CA VAL A 284 -6.24 24.08 5.93
C VAL A 284 -5.88 22.76 6.63
N SER A 285 -5.97 22.70 7.96
CA SER A 285 -5.73 21.46 8.72
C SER A 285 -6.70 20.34 8.32
N ASN A 286 -7.97 20.65 8.06
CA ASN A 286 -8.94 19.65 7.61
C ASN A 286 -8.62 19.11 6.21
N VAL A 287 -8.17 19.99 5.29
CA VAL A 287 -7.71 19.57 3.95
C VAL A 287 -6.49 18.67 4.05
N VAL A 288 -5.52 19.04 4.90
CA VAL A 288 -4.31 18.24 5.13
C VAL A 288 -4.63 16.89 5.77
N GLU A 289 -5.52 16.85 6.76
CA GLU A 289 -5.97 15.60 7.37
C GLU A 289 -6.63 14.68 6.32
N ALA A 290 -7.54 15.23 5.51
CA ALA A 290 -8.20 14.48 4.45
C ALA A 290 -7.21 13.95 3.41
N THR A 291 -6.27 14.79 2.95
CA THR A 291 -5.18 14.39 2.03
C THR A 291 -4.35 13.27 2.65
N SER A 292 -3.90 13.43 3.91
CA SER A 292 -3.03 12.45 4.57
C SER A 292 -3.65 11.06 4.71
N LYS A 293 -4.99 11.00 4.82
CA LYS A 293 -5.74 9.74 4.83
C LYS A 293 -5.72 9.06 3.46
N GLU A 294 -5.88 9.81 2.37
CA GLU A 294 -5.82 9.26 1.01
C GLU A 294 -4.39 8.84 0.63
N GLU A 295 -3.38 9.64 0.96
CA GLU A 295 -1.96 9.29 0.73
C GLU A 295 -1.54 8.02 1.53
N GLN A 296 -2.07 7.82 2.74
CA GLN A 296 -1.86 6.59 3.49
C GLN A 296 -2.47 5.38 2.76
N ILE A 297 -3.66 5.52 2.18
CA ILE A 297 -4.34 4.47 1.41
C ILE A 297 -3.55 4.16 0.14
N HIS A 298 -3.03 5.18 -0.56
CA HIS A 298 -2.22 5.00 -1.76
C HIS A 298 -0.94 4.22 -1.50
N GLY A 299 -0.25 4.64 -0.44
CA GLY A 299 0.96 3.99 0.01
C GLY A 299 0.74 2.54 0.43
N ASP A 300 -0.31 2.27 1.20
CA ASP A 300 -0.68 0.91 1.65
C ASP A 300 -0.96 -0.01 0.44
N PHE A 301 -1.67 0.49 -0.58
CA PHE A 301 -1.90 -0.25 -1.82
C PHE A 301 -0.59 -0.60 -2.54
N GLY A 302 0.33 0.35 -2.63
CA GLY A 302 1.65 0.12 -3.19
C GLY A 302 2.44 -0.96 -2.47
N ILE A 303 2.40 -0.98 -1.14
CA ILE A 303 3.01 -2.02 -0.30
C ILE A 303 2.40 -3.40 -0.63
N ASP A 304 1.09 -3.51 -0.73
CA ASP A 304 0.44 -4.79 -1.03
C ASP A 304 0.73 -5.28 -2.45
N ILE A 305 0.80 -4.38 -3.43
CA ILE A 305 1.28 -4.69 -4.78
C ILE A 305 2.71 -5.24 -4.74
N LEU A 306 3.61 -4.62 -3.97
CA LEU A 306 4.99 -5.08 -3.84
C LEU A 306 5.10 -6.45 -3.19
N LYS A 307 4.28 -6.74 -2.17
CA LYS A 307 4.20 -8.09 -1.58
C LYS A 307 3.78 -9.13 -2.61
N ILE A 308 2.77 -8.83 -3.43
CA ILE A 308 2.35 -9.71 -4.52
C ILE A 308 3.49 -9.93 -5.52
N ILE A 309 4.16 -8.86 -5.97
CA ILE A 309 5.29 -8.95 -6.91
C ILE A 309 6.43 -9.78 -6.31
N LYS A 310 6.72 -9.60 -5.01
CA LYS A 310 7.75 -10.36 -4.28
C LYS A 310 7.40 -11.84 -4.14
N ASP A 311 6.15 -12.16 -3.87
CA ASP A 311 5.67 -13.54 -3.78
C ASP A 311 5.74 -14.25 -5.15
N GLU A 312 5.43 -13.52 -6.23
CA GLU A 312 5.49 -14.06 -7.61
C GLU A 312 6.92 -14.11 -8.16
N ASN A 313 7.80 -13.19 -7.74
CA ASN A 313 9.16 -13.00 -8.28
C ASN A 313 10.22 -12.84 -7.15
N PRO A 314 10.39 -13.84 -6.27
CA PRO A 314 11.24 -13.70 -5.09
C PRO A 314 12.71 -13.44 -5.41
N THR A 315 13.19 -13.88 -6.58
CA THR A 315 14.57 -13.67 -7.03
C THR A 315 14.89 -12.22 -7.37
N TRP A 316 13.90 -11.33 -7.50
CA TRP A 316 14.16 -9.90 -7.72
C TRP A 316 14.52 -9.15 -6.43
N PHE A 317 14.17 -9.72 -5.27
CA PHE A 317 14.29 -9.08 -3.95
C PHE A 317 15.37 -9.78 -3.13
N ASP A 318 16.60 -9.77 -3.65
CA ASP A 318 17.77 -10.32 -2.96
C ASP A 318 18.40 -9.30 -1.99
N ALA A 319 19.51 -9.71 -1.36
CA ALA A 319 20.24 -8.87 -0.41
C ALA A 319 20.88 -7.64 -1.06
N GLU A 320 21.24 -7.72 -2.35
CA GLU A 320 21.80 -6.58 -3.09
C GLU A 320 20.72 -5.52 -3.31
N HIS A 321 19.54 -5.94 -3.77
CA HIS A 321 18.38 -5.06 -3.91
C HIS A 321 17.98 -4.44 -2.56
N ALA A 322 17.98 -5.21 -1.47
CA ALA A 322 17.68 -4.68 -0.14
C ALA A 322 18.67 -3.58 0.28
N ALA A 323 19.97 -3.77 0.04
CA ALA A 323 20.99 -2.75 0.32
C ALA A 323 20.79 -1.48 -0.53
N GLN A 324 20.47 -1.63 -1.82
CA GLN A 324 20.17 -0.50 -2.70
C GLN A 324 18.96 0.32 -2.21
N VAL A 325 17.88 -0.34 -1.79
CA VAL A 325 16.70 0.34 -1.22
C VAL A 325 17.05 1.07 0.07
N GLN A 326 17.88 0.48 0.93
CA GLN A 326 18.35 1.14 2.16
C GLN A 326 19.18 2.40 1.88
N ASP A 327 20.01 2.40 0.83
CA ASP A 327 20.79 3.58 0.46
C ASP A 327 19.91 4.68 -0.14
N LEU A 328 18.96 4.33 -1.01
CA LEU A 328 17.95 5.27 -1.53
C LEU A 328 17.08 5.85 -0.40
N CYS A 329 16.77 5.05 0.63
CA CYS A 329 16.06 5.52 1.82
C CYS A 329 16.84 6.61 2.57
N LYS A 330 18.16 6.44 2.73
CA LYS A 330 19.03 7.45 3.37
C LYS A 330 19.10 8.73 2.55
N GLU A 331 19.20 8.63 1.23
CA GLU A 331 19.18 9.79 0.32
C GLU A 331 17.84 10.52 0.37
N ALA A 332 16.73 9.79 0.37
CA ALA A 332 15.38 10.36 0.51
C ALA A 332 15.23 11.11 1.84
N PHE A 333 15.70 10.52 2.95
CA PHE A 333 15.69 11.17 4.26
C PHE A 333 16.54 12.44 4.27
N GLU A 334 17.76 12.42 3.70
CA GLU A 334 18.59 13.63 3.61
C GLU A 334 17.87 14.73 2.81
N SER A 335 17.22 14.37 1.69
CA SER A 335 16.46 15.33 0.88
C SER A 335 15.31 15.95 1.66
N GLU A 336 14.48 15.15 2.35
CA GLU A 336 13.36 15.66 3.13
C GLU A 336 13.80 16.43 4.38
N SER A 337 14.91 16.04 5.03
CA SER A 337 15.48 16.79 6.15
C SER A 337 15.97 18.18 5.71
N ASN A 338 16.59 18.30 4.53
CA ASN A 338 16.95 19.59 3.94
C ASN A 338 15.70 20.45 3.63
N ILE A 339 14.58 19.83 3.24
CA ILE A 339 13.30 20.53 3.04
C ILE A 339 12.77 21.05 4.38
N VAL A 340 12.85 20.27 5.45
CA VAL A 340 12.51 20.72 6.81
C VAL A 340 13.37 21.93 7.21
N ASP A 341 14.69 21.88 6.97
CA ASP A 341 15.58 23.02 7.23
C ASP A 341 15.16 24.28 6.47
N TRP A 342 14.79 24.14 5.19
CA TRP A 342 14.31 25.26 4.39
C TRP A 342 12.95 25.80 4.87
N ILE A 343 12.03 24.93 5.31
CA ILE A 343 10.74 25.35 5.86
C ILE A 343 10.96 26.29 7.06
N PHE A 344 11.91 25.95 7.92
CA PHE A 344 12.25 26.73 9.12
C PHE A 344 13.39 27.74 8.92
N GLU A 345 13.64 28.20 7.69
CA GLU A 345 14.74 29.14 7.39
C GLU A 345 14.65 30.48 8.15
N ALA A 346 13.45 30.86 8.61
CA ALA A 346 13.21 32.06 9.42
C ALA A 346 13.23 31.81 10.94
N GLY A 347 13.34 30.55 11.38
CA GLY A 347 13.29 30.14 12.79
C GLY A 347 12.44 28.88 13.00
N GLU A 348 12.71 28.17 14.09
CA GLU A 348 11.96 26.98 14.50
C GLU A 348 10.68 27.33 15.28
N LEU A 349 9.79 26.35 15.41
CA LEU A 349 8.57 26.44 16.21
C LEU A 349 8.80 25.79 17.58
N ASP A 350 8.56 26.53 18.66
CA ASP A 350 8.75 26.02 20.03
C ASP A 350 7.94 24.73 20.30
N PHE A 351 6.75 24.61 19.69
CA PHE A 351 5.86 23.46 19.86
C PHE A 351 6.12 22.31 18.89
N LEU A 352 6.98 22.50 17.88
CA LEU A 352 7.37 21.46 16.93
C LEU A 352 8.81 21.68 16.41
N PRO A 353 9.83 21.40 17.24
CA PRO A 353 11.24 21.54 16.84
C PRO A 353 11.62 20.61 15.68
N LYS A 354 12.63 20.99 14.90
CA LYS A 354 13.09 20.19 13.75
C LYS A 354 13.54 18.78 14.13
N ASP A 355 14.15 18.63 15.30
CA ASP A 355 14.59 17.31 15.79
C ASP A 355 13.41 16.35 15.95
N VAL A 356 12.24 16.84 16.41
CA VAL A 356 11.02 16.02 16.51
C VAL A 356 10.54 15.59 15.13
N ILE A 357 10.54 16.51 14.16
CA ILE A 357 10.12 16.22 12.77
C ILE A 357 11.08 15.23 12.10
N ASN A 358 12.38 15.37 12.32
CA ASN A 358 13.38 14.45 11.79
C ASN A 358 13.23 13.04 12.37
N GLU A 359 12.96 12.89 13.67
CA GLU A 359 12.68 11.57 14.27
C GLU A 359 11.37 10.97 13.76
N PHE A 360 10.34 11.79 13.56
CA PHE A 360 9.12 11.37 12.89
C PHE A 360 9.39 10.83 11.47
N LEU A 361 10.17 11.54 10.66
CA LEU A 361 10.55 11.10 9.32
C LEU A 361 11.34 9.78 9.34
N LYS A 362 12.35 9.66 10.21
CA LYS A 362 13.12 8.41 10.37
C LYS A 362 12.22 7.23 10.72
N ASN A 363 11.27 7.44 11.62
CA ASN A 363 10.32 6.40 12.02
C ASN A 363 9.44 5.96 10.84
N ARG A 364 8.90 6.90 10.07
CA ARG A 364 8.11 6.57 8.87
C ARG A 364 8.92 5.79 7.84
N PHE A 365 10.15 6.23 7.54
CA PHE A 365 11.04 5.50 6.64
C PHE A 365 11.32 4.06 7.13
N ASN A 366 11.63 3.89 8.42
CA ASN A 366 11.84 2.56 9.00
C ASN A 366 10.58 1.68 8.86
N ASN A 367 9.40 2.22 9.17
CA ASN A 367 8.13 1.49 9.04
C ASN A 367 7.86 1.09 7.59
N SER A 368 8.17 1.97 6.62
CA SER A 368 8.06 1.67 5.19
C SER A 368 8.99 0.51 4.78
N LEU A 369 10.23 0.48 5.27
CA LEU A 369 11.17 -0.62 5.01
C LEU A 369 10.67 -1.95 5.63
N GLU A 370 10.26 -1.92 6.89
CA GLU A 370 9.75 -3.11 7.59
C GLU A 370 8.50 -3.70 6.92
N SER A 371 7.64 -2.84 6.35
CA SER A 371 6.39 -3.26 5.70
C SER A 371 6.60 -4.21 4.50
N ILE A 372 7.80 -4.17 3.90
CA ILE A 372 8.22 -5.04 2.79
C ILE A 372 9.33 -6.04 3.20
N GLY A 373 9.64 -6.11 4.50
CA GLY A 373 10.61 -7.04 5.08
C GLY A 373 12.07 -6.64 4.85
N ILE A 374 12.37 -5.34 4.76
CA ILE A 374 13.73 -4.79 4.76
C ILE A 374 14.07 -4.25 6.15
N GLU A 375 15.31 -4.46 6.60
CA GLU A 375 15.76 -4.00 7.91
C GLU A 375 15.82 -2.46 8.01
N LYS A 376 15.58 -1.94 9.21
CA LYS A 376 15.66 -0.52 9.54
C LYS A 376 17.04 0.06 9.23
N VAL A 377 17.06 1.34 8.85
CA VAL A 377 18.30 2.07 8.56
C VAL A 377 18.60 3.17 9.57
N PHE A 378 17.59 3.64 10.31
CA PHE A 378 17.74 4.70 11.29
C PHE A 378 17.55 4.17 12.71
N GLU A 379 18.45 4.52 13.61
CA GLU A 379 18.14 4.51 15.04
C GLU A 379 17.24 5.71 15.35
N VAL A 380 16.21 5.48 16.16
CA VAL A 380 15.20 6.49 16.48
C VAL A 380 15.14 6.78 17.98
N ASN A 381 14.81 8.03 18.31
CA ASN A 381 14.57 8.46 19.68
C ASN A 381 13.07 8.39 20.04
N GLU A 382 12.69 7.33 20.75
CA GLU A 382 11.32 7.06 21.17
C GLU A 382 10.65 8.23 21.93
N LYS A 383 11.43 9.02 22.70
CA LYS A 383 10.88 10.17 23.42
C LYS A 383 10.48 11.32 22.51
N LEU A 384 11.16 11.46 21.37
CA LEU A 384 10.82 12.49 20.38
C LEU A 384 9.67 12.00 19.49
N ILE A 385 9.67 10.71 19.09
CA ILE A 385 8.56 10.10 18.35
C ILE A 385 7.23 10.21 19.12
N ALA A 386 7.24 9.96 20.44
CA ALA A 386 6.03 10.05 21.26
C ALA A 386 5.36 11.44 21.22
N GLN A 387 6.09 12.50 20.85
CA GLN A 387 5.50 13.84 20.70
C GLN A 387 4.65 13.99 19.44
N THR A 388 4.79 13.08 18.48
CA THR A 388 4.05 13.05 17.21
C THR A 388 3.03 11.91 17.13
N GLU A 389 2.90 11.07 18.15
CA GLU A 389 1.96 9.92 18.16
C GLU A 389 0.50 10.33 17.86
N TRP A 390 0.11 11.51 18.34
CA TRP A 390 -1.22 12.09 18.08
C TRP A 390 -1.53 12.28 16.58
N PHE A 391 -0.50 12.42 15.74
CA PHE A 391 -0.68 12.58 14.30
C PHE A 391 -1.12 11.25 13.68
N ASP A 392 -0.46 10.16 14.09
CA ASP A 392 -0.85 8.81 13.66
C ASP A 392 -2.24 8.46 14.21
N ASP A 393 -2.61 8.87 15.44
CA ASP A 393 -3.97 8.68 15.96
C ASP A 393 -5.06 9.37 15.11
N GLU A 394 -4.80 10.56 14.58
CA GLU A 394 -5.76 11.28 13.72
C GLU A 394 -5.90 10.64 12.33
N ILE A 395 -4.83 10.03 11.82
CA ILE A 395 -4.82 9.36 10.51
C ILE A 395 -5.34 7.91 10.62
N ILE A 396 -4.86 7.17 11.61
CA ILE A 396 -5.12 5.73 11.85
C ILE A 396 -6.35 5.53 12.73
N GLY A 397 -6.87 6.52 13.45
CA GLY A 397 -8.06 6.42 14.31
C GLY A 397 -9.33 5.89 13.63
N THR A 398 -9.28 5.65 12.31
CA THR A 398 -10.26 4.91 11.52
C THR A 398 -9.93 3.40 11.33
N LYS A 399 -8.70 2.89 11.47
CA LYS A 399 -8.34 1.49 11.18
C LYS A 399 -8.82 0.44 12.20
N HIS A 400 -8.98 0.77 13.49
CA HIS A 400 -9.47 -0.19 14.49
C HIS A 400 -10.99 -0.12 14.66
N GLY A 401 -11.70 -0.83 13.77
CA GLY A 401 -13.15 -1.08 13.87
C GLY A 401 -14.07 0.04 13.41
N ASP A 402 -13.54 1.24 13.13
CA ASP A 402 -14.34 2.44 12.87
C ASP A 402 -14.24 3.00 11.44
N PHE A 403 -13.44 2.40 10.53
CA PHE A 403 -13.33 2.85 9.12
C PHE A 403 -14.69 2.77 8.42
N PHE A 404 -15.52 1.82 8.86
CA PHE A 404 -16.87 1.58 8.36
C PHE A 404 -17.98 2.25 9.19
N VAL A 405 -17.66 2.94 10.31
CA VAL A 405 -18.68 3.45 11.25
C VAL A 405 -18.59 4.95 11.52
N LYS A 406 -17.41 5.57 11.38
CA LYS A 406 -17.28 7.03 11.54
C LYS A 406 -16.93 7.72 10.23
N ARG A 407 -17.97 8.23 9.55
CA ARG A 407 -17.82 9.48 8.79
C ARG A 407 -17.18 10.50 9.71
N SER A 408 -16.17 11.24 9.26
CA SER A 408 -15.70 12.43 10.00
C SER A 408 -16.91 13.35 10.23
N ILE A 409 -17.36 13.45 11.48
CA ILE A 409 -18.59 14.17 11.87
C ILE A 409 -18.28 15.68 12.03
N ASN A 410 -17.05 16.13 11.80
CA ASN A 410 -16.60 17.46 12.19
C ASN A 410 -16.67 18.53 11.09
N TYR A 411 -17.26 18.28 9.92
CA TYR A 411 -17.50 19.35 8.94
C TYR A 411 -18.90 19.32 8.33
N SER A 412 -19.52 20.51 8.29
CA SER A 412 -20.83 20.73 7.67
C SER A 412 -20.67 20.82 6.15
N LYS A 413 -21.26 19.86 5.41
CA LYS A 413 -21.40 19.91 3.93
C LYS A 413 -22.22 21.10 3.39
N ARG A 414 -22.63 22.06 4.23
CA ARG A 414 -23.49 23.21 3.87
C ARG A 414 -22.85 24.56 4.13
N THR A 415 -21.53 24.66 3.99
CA THR A 415 -20.83 25.95 4.05
C THR A 415 -20.30 26.24 2.65
N LYS A 416 -20.79 27.32 2.02
CA LYS A 416 -20.37 27.70 0.67
C LYS A 416 -18.92 28.19 0.74
N SER A 417 -18.01 27.57 -0.01
CA SER A 417 -16.61 28.02 -0.12
C SER A 417 -16.52 29.42 -0.74
N ILE A 418 -15.52 30.18 -0.31
CA ILE A 418 -15.21 31.54 -0.79
C ILE A 418 -14.25 31.44 -1.98
N THR A 419 -14.47 32.21 -3.03
CA THR A 419 -13.56 32.30 -4.19
C THR A 419 -12.66 33.54 -4.12
N SER A 420 -11.66 33.61 -5.00
CA SER A 420 -10.82 34.82 -5.15
C SER A 420 -11.66 36.06 -5.46
N ASP A 421 -12.70 35.92 -6.30
CA ASP A 421 -13.64 37.00 -6.67
C ASP A 421 -14.49 37.50 -5.49
N ASP A 422 -14.65 36.73 -4.42
CA ASP A 422 -15.37 37.14 -3.21
C ASP A 422 -14.48 37.98 -2.25
N LEU A 423 -13.16 38.00 -2.47
CA LEU A 423 -12.16 38.65 -1.61
C LEU A 423 -11.66 40.01 -2.17
N PHE A 424 -12.03 40.35 -3.40
CA PHE A 424 -11.70 41.59 -4.11
C PHE A 424 -12.98 42.25 -4.66
#